data_AF-A0A196SJQ5-F1
#
_entry.id   AF-A0A196SJQ5-F1
#
_cell.length_a   1.000
_cell.length_b   1.000
_cell.length_c   1.000
_cell.angle_alpha   90.00
_cell.angle_beta   90.00
_cell.angle_gamma   90.00
#
_symmetry.space_group_name_H-M   'P 1'
#
loop_
_entity.id
_entity.type
_entity.pdbx_description
1 polymer ?
#
loop_
_entity_poly.entity_id
_entity_poly.type
_entity_poly.pdbx_seq_one_letter_code
_entity_poly.pdbx_strand_id
1 'polypeptide(L)'
;MNSHFLSAVAPYIKQEALTHQQQVCRLYKHALKALMSWSTDRDIFMEEATKLRKQFRDNAKLDPNSPEAKAALEAGLKEYARRAHPDPYVQSWYPGGATYMRNAPPPLNVVYPNGVPKEVEESVVPIHPDGTPYNWRPNNDPVLVDFLGKKVYGF
;
A
#
# COMPACT_ATOMS: atom_id res chain seq x y z
N MET A 1 9.15 -13.62 -10.21
CA MET A 1 7.86 -14.04 -9.60
C MET A 1 7.29 -15.16 -10.46
N ASN A 2 6.88 -16.30 -9.90
CA ASN A 2 6.38 -17.44 -10.68
C ASN A 2 5.05 -17.10 -11.36
N SER A 3 4.93 -17.36 -12.67
CA SER A 3 3.72 -17.10 -13.48
C SER A 3 2.47 -17.75 -12.88
N HIS A 4 2.65 -18.92 -12.28
CA HIS A 4 1.58 -19.68 -11.63
C HIS A 4 0.94 -18.96 -10.43
N PHE A 5 1.73 -18.22 -9.65
CA PHE A 5 1.20 -17.43 -8.54
C PHE A 5 0.36 -16.26 -9.06
N LEU A 6 0.87 -15.54 -10.07
CA LEU A 6 0.14 -14.43 -10.68
C LEU A 6 -1.20 -14.89 -11.30
N SER A 7 -1.25 -16.08 -11.92
CA SER A 7 -2.50 -16.64 -12.45
C SER A 7 -3.50 -17.02 -11.36
N ALA A 8 -3.03 -17.62 -10.26
CA ALA A 8 -3.89 -18.01 -9.15
C ALA A 8 -4.48 -16.79 -8.42
N VAL A 9 -3.75 -15.67 -8.44
CA VAL A 9 -4.16 -14.45 -7.74
C VAL A 9 -4.97 -13.47 -8.60
N ALA A 10 -4.88 -13.56 -9.92
CA ALA A 10 -5.66 -12.74 -10.85
C ALA A 10 -7.14 -12.49 -10.46
N PRO A 11 -7.94 -13.50 -10.01
CA PRO A 11 -9.34 -13.27 -9.63
C PRO A 11 -9.53 -12.49 -8.32
N TYR A 12 -8.50 -12.42 -7.47
CA TYR A 12 -8.51 -11.71 -6.19
C TYR A 12 -7.93 -10.28 -6.32
N ILE A 13 -7.33 -9.92 -7.45
CA ILE A 13 -6.85 -8.55 -7.69
C ILE A 13 -8.06 -7.71 -8.09
N LYS A 14 -8.56 -6.89 -7.16
CA LYS A 14 -9.57 -5.89 -7.46
C LYS A 14 -9.02 -4.86 -8.45
N GLN A 15 -9.44 -4.93 -9.71
CA GLN A 15 -9.11 -3.93 -10.73
C GLN A 15 -10.21 -2.87 -10.76
N GLU A 16 -10.23 -1.96 -9.79
CA GLU A 16 -11.03 -0.74 -9.93
C GLU A 16 -10.31 0.23 -10.87
N ALA A 17 -11.04 0.76 -11.86
CA ALA A 17 -10.52 1.80 -12.74
C ALA A 17 -10.32 3.09 -11.92
N LEU A 18 -9.07 3.40 -11.59
CA LEU A 18 -8.72 4.58 -10.81
C LEU A 18 -8.95 5.85 -11.62
N THR A 19 -9.57 6.85 -10.99
CA THR A 19 -9.66 8.20 -11.58
C THR A 19 -8.26 8.82 -11.71
N HIS A 20 -8.08 9.74 -12.65
CA HIS A 20 -6.81 10.45 -12.83
C HIS A 20 -6.30 11.07 -11.52
N GLN A 21 -7.20 11.70 -10.75
CA GLN A 21 -6.87 12.26 -9.44
C GLN A 21 -6.35 11.19 -8.47
N GLN A 22 -7.00 10.03 -8.38
CA GLN A 22 -6.55 8.93 -7.52
C GLN A 22 -5.17 8.42 -7.95
N GLN A 23 -4.91 8.31 -9.26
CA GLN A 23 -3.62 7.88 -9.80
C GLN A 23 -2.50 8.87 -9.42
N VAL A 24 -2.73 10.17 -9.61
CA VAL A 24 -1.78 11.23 -9.24
C VAL A 24 -1.52 11.24 -7.73
N CYS A 25 -2.56 11.14 -6.90
CA CYS A 25 -2.41 11.09 -5.45
C CYS A 25 -1.61 9.86 -4.99
N ARG A 26 -1.86 8.69 -5.60
CA ARG A 26 -1.08 7.47 -5.33
C ARG A 26 0.37 7.64 -5.75
N LEU A 27 0.63 8.13 -6.96
CA LEU A 27 1.99 8.41 -7.44
C LEU A 27 2.74 9.35 -6.50
N TYR A 28 2.14 10.46 -6.09
CA TYR A 28 2.77 11.40 -5.17
C TYR A 28 3.12 10.75 -3.82
N LYS A 29 2.20 9.96 -3.25
CA LYS A 29 2.43 9.20 -2.01
C LYS A 29 3.58 8.20 -2.18
N HIS A 30 3.61 7.46 -3.29
CA HIS A 30 4.66 6.48 -3.58
C HIS A 30 6.02 7.15 -3.80
N ALA A 31 6.07 8.27 -4.52
CA ALA A 31 7.28 9.03 -4.75
C ALA A 31 7.88 9.57 -3.44
N LEU A 32 7.05 10.11 -2.53
CA LEU A 32 7.52 10.54 -1.21
C LEU A 32 8.04 9.38 -0.35
N LYS A 33 7.41 8.21 -0.41
CA LYS A 33 7.88 7.01 0.30
C LYS A 33 9.19 6.48 -0.26
N ALA A 34 9.36 6.50 -1.59
CA ALA A 34 10.61 6.13 -2.23
C ALA A 34 11.73 7.10 -1.83
N LEU A 35 11.45 8.41 -1.86
CA LEU A 35 12.38 9.44 -1.38
C LEU A 35 12.79 9.18 0.07
N MET A 36 11.84 8.91 0.96
CA MET A 36 12.11 8.57 2.36
C MET A 36 12.92 7.28 2.53
N SER A 37 12.81 6.33 1.61
CA SER A 37 13.60 5.10 1.65
C SER A 37 15.05 5.33 1.18
N TRP A 38 15.27 6.28 0.28
CA TRP A 38 16.61 6.68 -0.16
C TRP A 38 17.30 7.65 0.81
N SER A 39 16.56 8.61 1.35
CA SER A 39 17.10 9.63 2.25
C SER A 39 17.14 9.10 3.68
N THR A 40 18.33 8.92 4.23
CA THR A 40 18.49 8.61 5.65
C THR A 40 18.17 9.82 6.54
N ASP A 41 18.67 11.01 6.16
CA ASP A 41 18.52 12.23 6.95
C ASP A 41 17.24 13.01 6.63
N ARG A 42 16.65 13.60 7.68
CA ARG A 42 15.37 14.31 7.59
C ARG A 42 15.47 15.62 6.80
N ASP A 43 16.58 16.33 6.91
CA ASP A 43 16.76 17.62 6.23
C ASP A 43 16.84 17.44 4.72
N ILE A 44 17.65 16.48 4.26
CA ILE A 44 17.74 16.08 2.84
C ILE A 44 16.35 15.66 2.33
N PHE A 45 15.64 14.84 3.11
CA PHE A 45 14.27 14.44 2.75
C PHE A 45 13.35 15.66 2.59
N MET A 46 13.41 16.63 3.49
CA MET A 46 12.54 17.82 3.46
C MET A 46 12.80 18.70 2.24
N GLU A 47 14.07 18.93 1.91
CA GLU A 47 14.46 19.69 0.73
C GLU A 47 13.95 19.03 -0.56
N GLU A 48 14.21 17.74 -0.73
CA GLU A 48 13.79 16.98 -1.91
C GLU A 48 12.26 16.80 -1.97
N ALA A 49 11.59 16.59 -0.84
CA ALA A 49 10.13 16.51 -0.78
C ALA A 49 9.48 17.84 -1.18
N THR A 50 10.10 18.97 -0.82
CA THR A 50 9.63 20.29 -1.22
C THR A 50 9.78 20.50 -2.73
N LYS A 51 10.92 20.10 -3.31
CA LYS A 51 11.14 20.12 -4.77
C LYS A 51 10.11 19.24 -5.50
N LEU A 52 9.89 18.02 -5.02
CA LEU A 52 8.89 17.10 -5.57
C LEU A 52 7.50 17.72 -5.49
N ARG A 53 7.10 18.25 -4.33
CA ARG A 53 5.80 18.91 -4.18
C ARG A 53 5.62 20.06 -5.16
N LYS A 54 6.66 20.88 -5.36
CA LYS A 54 6.63 21.99 -6.33
C LYS A 54 6.35 21.47 -7.74
N GLN A 55 7.01 20.41 -8.20
CA GLN A 55 6.78 19.80 -9.52
C GLN A 55 5.32 19.35 -9.70
N PHE A 56 4.72 18.73 -8.68
CA PHE A 56 3.30 18.36 -8.74
C PHE A 56 2.38 19.58 -8.73
N ARG A 57 2.71 20.65 -7.98
CA ARG A 57 1.92 21.88 -7.97
C ARG A 57 1.97 22.64 -9.28
N ASP A 58 3.13 22.67 -9.94
CA ASP A 58 3.32 23.35 -11.22
C ASP A 58 2.39 22.73 -12.29
N ASN A 59 2.19 21.40 -12.24
CA ASN A 59 1.29 20.67 -13.14
C ASN A 59 -0.17 20.60 -12.67
N ALA A 60 -0.52 21.14 -11.50
CA ALA A 60 -1.85 20.99 -10.91
C ALA A 60 -2.95 21.78 -11.63
N LYS A 61 -2.59 22.72 -12.51
CA LYS A 61 -3.53 23.52 -13.30
C LYS A 61 -3.97 22.83 -14.60
N LEU A 62 -3.30 21.73 -14.98
CA LEU A 62 -3.65 20.98 -16.19
C LEU A 62 -5.01 20.32 -16.00
N ASP A 63 -5.83 20.34 -17.05
CA ASP A 63 -7.11 19.63 -17.05
C ASP A 63 -6.86 18.11 -16.95
N PRO A 64 -7.53 17.38 -16.02
CA PRO A 64 -7.34 15.94 -15.84
C PRO A 64 -7.59 15.09 -17.10
N ASN A 65 -8.41 15.57 -18.04
CA ASN A 65 -8.72 14.84 -19.27
C ASN A 65 -7.78 15.22 -20.43
N SER A 66 -6.97 16.27 -20.27
CA SER A 66 -6.00 16.72 -21.25
C SER A 66 -4.96 15.62 -21.56
N PRO A 67 -4.57 15.46 -22.85
CA PRO A 67 -3.44 14.62 -23.22
C PRO A 67 -2.15 14.95 -22.46
N GLU A 68 -1.94 16.23 -22.13
CA GLU A 68 -0.76 16.70 -21.40
C GLU A 68 -0.70 16.17 -19.97
N ALA A 69 -1.84 16.14 -19.26
CA ALA A 69 -1.91 15.60 -17.90
C ALA A 69 -1.62 14.10 -17.88
N LYS A 70 -2.14 13.36 -18.86
CA LYS A 70 -1.88 11.93 -19.03
C LYS A 70 -0.40 11.65 -19.36
N ALA A 71 0.19 12.43 -20.25
CA ALA A 71 1.61 12.33 -20.58
C ALA A 71 2.51 12.64 -19.37
N ALA A 72 2.17 13.67 -18.59
CA ALA A 72 2.89 14.01 -17.37
C ALA A 72 2.80 12.89 -16.32
N LEU A 73 1.62 12.28 -16.16
CA LEU A 73 1.44 11.14 -15.27
C LEU A 73 2.26 9.92 -15.71
N GLU A 74 2.27 9.60 -17.01
CA GLU A 74 3.06 8.50 -17.56
C GLU A 74 4.56 8.73 -17.37
N ALA A 75 5.03 9.95 -17.62
CA ALA A 75 6.42 10.35 -17.38
C ALA A 75 6.79 10.21 -15.88
N GLY A 76 5.92 10.66 -14.98
CA GLY A 76 6.11 10.52 -13.54
C GLY A 76 6.14 9.07 -13.07
N LEU A 77 5.30 8.20 -13.63
CA LEU A 77 5.32 6.76 -13.36
C LEU A 77 6.63 6.10 -13.82
N LYS A 78 7.13 6.46 -15.02
CA LYS A 78 8.43 5.99 -15.53
C LYS A 78 9.59 6.46 -14.65
N GLU A 79 9.58 7.72 -14.22
CA GLU A 79 10.60 8.24 -13.32
C GLU A 79 10.56 7.53 -11.96
N TYR A 80 9.37 7.34 -11.38
CA TYR A 80 9.20 6.60 -10.14
C TYR A 80 9.74 5.18 -10.25
N ALA A 81 9.42 4.46 -11.33
CA ALA A 81 9.91 3.10 -11.56
C ALA A 81 11.45 3.04 -11.61
N ARG A 82 12.08 4.04 -12.24
CA ARG A 82 13.56 4.15 -12.30
C ARG A 82 14.17 4.46 -10.94
N ARG A 83 13.49 5.24 -10.09
CA ARG A 83 13.98 5.68 -8.78
C ARG A 83 13.41 4.86 -7.63
N ALA A 84 12.73 3.74 -7.91
CA ALA A 84 12.18 2.87 -6.88
C ALA A 84 13.33 2.24 -6.08
N HIS A 85 13.25 2.32 -4.75
CA HIS A 85 14.26 1.70 -3.88
C HIS A 85 14.13 0.17 -3.95
N PRO A 86 15.23 -0.60 -4.05
CA PRO A 86 15.18 -2.06 -4.11
C PRO A 86 14.60 -2.70 -2.84
N ASP A 87 14.80 -2.07 -1.68
CA ASP A 87 14.27 -2.53 -0.39
C ASP A 87 13.51 -1.41 0.35
N PRO A 88 12.26 -1.10 -0.01
CA PRO A 88 11.55 0.05 0.54
C PRO A 88 11.26 -0.10 2.04
N TYR A 89 11.23 1.02 2.77
CA TYR A 89 10.81 1.02 4.17
C TYR A 89 9.34 0.63 4.32
N VAL A 90 9.07 -0.40 5.12
CA VAL A 90 7.73 -0.90 5.45
C VAL A 90 7.59 -0.93 6.96
N GLN A 91 6.47 -0.44 7.48
CA GLN A 91 6.16 -0.50 8.90
C GLN A 91 6.10 -1.97 9.36
N SER A 92 6.59 -2.25 10.57
CA SER A 92 6.82 -3.61 11.03
C SER A 92 5.59 -4.53 10.96
N TRP A 93 4.41 -4.02 11.29
CA TRP A 93 3.15 -4.79 11.30
C TRP A 93 2.36 -4.70 9.99
N TYR A 94 2.80 -3.90 9.02
CA TYR A 94 2.19 -3.90 7.69
C TYR A 94 2.62 -5.13 6.91
N PRO A 95 1.85 -5.55 5.90
CA PRO A 95 2.28 -6.64 5.05
C PRO A 95 3.64 -6.37 4.40
N GLY A 96 4.56 -7.34 4.47
CA GLY A 96 5.97 -7.18 4.09
C GLY A 96 6.89 -6.59 5.17
N GLY A 97 6.35 -6.26 6.35
CA GLY A 97 7.10 -5.83 7.53
C GLY A 97 7.56 -6.99 8.42
N ALA A 98 8.51 -6.72 9.32
CA ALA A 98 9.18 -7.74 10.12
C ALA A 98 8.29 -8.47 11.14
N THR A 99 7.21 -7.84 11.62
CA THR A 99 6.29 -8.39 12.62
C THR A 99 4.91 -8.73 12.05
N TYR A 100 4.76 -8.71 10.72
CA TYR A 100 3.50 -9.09 10.07
C TYR A 100 3.18 -10.57 10.34
N MET A 101 1.94 -10.85 10.78
CA MET A 101 1.45 -12.20 11.10
C MET A 101 2.30 -12.99 12.12
N ARG A 102 3.17 -12.32 12.90
CA ARG A 102 4.02 -12.99 13.89
C ARG A 102 3.20 -13.71 14.97
N ASN A 103 2.13 -13.07 15.44
CA ASN A 103 1.23 -13.56 16.48
C ASN A 103 -0.24 -13.51 15.99
N ALA A 104 -0.51 -13.96 14.77
CA ALA A 104 -1.88 -14.03 14.28
C ALA A 104 -2.69 -15.04 15.12
N PRO A 105 -3.84 -14.66 15.70
CA PRO A 105 -4.64 -15.60 16.47
C PRO A 105 -5.19 -16.70 15.54
N PRO A 106 -5.25 -17.96 16.01
CA PRO A 106 -5.88 -19.02 15.25
C PRO A 106 -7.36 -18.70 15.03
N PRO A 107 -7.95 -19.15 13.91
CA PRO A 107 -9.36 -18.92 13.65
C PRO A 107 -10.21 -19.67 14.68
N LEU A 108 -11.27 -19.02 15.18
CA LEU A 108 -12.03 -19.51 16.34
C LEU A 108 -12.70 -20.87 16.10
N ASN A 109 -13.07 -21.18 14.86
CA ASN A 109 -13.62 -22.49 14.47
C ASN A 109 -12.61 -23.65 14.64
N VAL A 110 -11.31 -23.37 14.58
CA VAL A 110 -10.25 -24.36 14.83
C VAL A 110 -10.05 -24.54 16.34
N VAL A 111 -10.15 -23.46 17.11
CA VAL A 111 -10.05 -23.49 18.58
C VAL A 111 -11.27 -24.16 19.21
N TYR A 112 -12.46 -23.91 18.66
CA TYR A 112 -13.75 -24.41 19.13
C TYR A 112 -14.46 -25.24 18.04
N PRO A 113 -14.06 -26.51 17.83
CA PRO A 113 -14.61 -27.34 16.76
C PRO A 113 -16.10 -27.66 16.93
N ASN A 114 -16.62 -27.58 18.16
CA ASN A 114 -18.02 -27.87 18.49
C ASN A 114 -18.92 -26.62 18.49
N GLY A 115 -18.40 -25.48 18.02
CA GLY A 115 -19.07 -24.18 18.04
C GLY A 115 -18.44 -23.22 19.03
N VAL A 116 -18.32 -21.95 18.62
CA VAL A 116 -17.74 -20.88 19.42
C VAL A 116 -18.71 -20.50 20.56
N PRO A 117 -18.28 -20.54 21.84
CA PRO A 117 -19.12 -20.12 22.97
C PRO A 117 -19.54 -18.65 22.83
N LYS A 118 -20.77 -18.30 23.22
CA LYS A 118 -21.31 -16.93 23.11
C LYS A 118 -20.54 -15.87 23.91
N GLU A 119 -19.82 -16.30 24.95
CA GLU A 119 -19.00 -15.44 25.81
C GLU A 119 -17.65 -15.07 25.15
N VAL A 120 -17.23 -15.86 24.16
CA VAL A 120 -16.05 -15.57 23.36
C VAL A 120 -16.51 -14.70 22.21
N GLU A 121 -16.39 -13.38 22.37
CA GLU A 121 -16.66 -12.47 21.26
C GLU A 121 -15.70 -12.77 20.09
N GLU A 122 -16.19 -12.72 18.85
CA GLU A 122 -15.37 -12.74 17.63
C GLU A 122 -14.57 -11.42 17.46
N SER A 123 -14.12 -10.82 18.56
CA SER A 123 -13.47 -9.52 18.57
C SER A 123 -11.96 -9.68 18.53
N VAL A 124 -11.44 -10.06 17.37
CA VAL A 124 -10.07 -9.69 17.03
C VAL A 124 -10.15 -8.50 16.09
N VAL A 125 -10.48 -7.34 16.65
CA VAL A 125 -9.99 -6.10 16.04
C VAL A 125 -8.49 -6.12 16.33
N PRO A 126 -7.59 -6.34 15.35
CA PRO A 126 -6.17 -6.24 15.65
C PRO A 126 -5.90 -4.82 16.15
N ILE A 127 -5.59 -4.65 17.43
CA ILE A 127 -5.27 -3.33 17.97
C ILE A 127 -3.88 -2.99 17.44
N HIS A 128 -3.70 -1.80 16.84
CA HIS A 128 -2.36 -1.35 16.47
C HIS A 128 -1.46 -1.32 17.72
N PRO A 129 -0.13 -1.44 17.58
CA PRO A 129 0.79 -1.27 18.72
C PRO A 129 0.67 0.09 19.44
N ASP A 130 0.01 1.08 18.83
CA ASP A 130 -0.31 2.39 19.39
C ASP A 130 -1.66 2.46 20.12
N GLY A 131 -2.37 1.33 20.28
CA GLY A 131 -3.65 1.26 20.98
C GLY A 131 -4.87 1.66 20.14
N THR A 132 -4.71 2.00 18.85
CA THR A 132 -5.86 2.33 18.00
C THR A 132 -6.56 1.07 17.49
N PRO A 133 -7.89 0.98 17.60
CA PRO A 133 -8.64 -0.14 17.02
C PRO A 133 -8.53 -0.08 15.49
N TYR A 134 -8.12 -1.19 14.88
CA TYR A 134 -8.08 -1.33 13.43
C TYR A 134 -9.49 -1.42 12.88
N ASN A 135 -10.02 -0.30 12.39
CA ASN A 135 -11.28 -0.32 11.66
C ASN A 135 -11.06 -1.15 10.37
N TRP A 136 -11.48 -2.40 10.40
CA TRP A 136 -11.33 -3.34 9.30
C TRP A 136 -11.94 -2.71 8.04
N ARG A 137 -11.13 -2.53 6.98
CA ARG A 137 -11.66 -2.21 5.63
C ARG A 137 -12.59 -3.35 5.25
N PRO A 138 -13.83 -3.12 4.79
CA PRO A 138 -14.86 -4.15 4.64
C PRO A 138 -14.31 -5.50 4.17
N ASN A 139 -14.74 -6.60 4.81
CA ASN A 139 -14.34 -8.01 4.60
C ASN A 139 -14.37 -8.51 3.14
N ASN A 140 -14.76 -7.68 2.18
CA ASN A 140 -14.97 -8.03 0.79
C ASN A 140 -13.73 -7.77 -0.11
N ASP A 141 -12.66 -7.15 0.40
CA ASP A 141 -11.47 -6.84 -0.40
C ASP A 141 -10.30 -7.78 -0.03
N PRO A 142 -9.99 -8.83 -0.84
CA PRO A 142 -8.81 -9.65 -0.62
C PRO A 142 -7.55 -8.83 -0.91
N VAL A 143 -6.79 -8.51 0.15
CA VAL A 143 -5.49 -7.86 0.04
C VAL A 143 -4.42 -8.93 -0.20
N LEU A 144 -3.92 -9.04 -1.43
CA LEU A 144 -2.78 -9.89 -1.72
C LEU A 144 -1.48 -9.17 -1.38
N VAL A 145 -0.58 -9.89 -0.71
CA VAL A 145 0.72 -9.37 -0.32
C VAL A 145 1.81 -10.24 -0.94
N ASP A 146 2.67 -9.62 -1.74
CA ASP A 146 3.93 -10.21 -2.15
C ASP A 146 5.03 -9.81 -1.16
N PHE A 147 5.49 -10.79 -0.38
CA PHE A 147 6.53 -10.60 0.62
C PHE A 147 7.92 -10.37 0.02
N LEU A 148 8.20 -10.94 -1.16
CA LEU A 148 9.49 -10.83 -1.83
C LEU A 148 9.69 -9.43 -2.40
N GLY A 149 8.67 -8.90 -3.07
CA GLY A 149 8.68 -7.54 -3.61
C GLY A 149 8.19 -6.46 -2.63
N LYS A 150 7.78 -6.84 -1.41
CA LYS A 150 7.10 -5.97 -0.42
C LYS A 150 5.95 -5.15 -1.05
N LYS A 151 5.19 -5.80 -1.94
CA LYS A 151 4.08 -5.17 -2.68
C LYS A 151 2.74 -5.65 -2.14
N VAL A 152 1.80 -4.73 -2.08
CA VAL A 152 0.41 -5.01 -1.71
C VAL A 152 -0.46 -4.76 -2.94
N TYR A 153 -1.22 -5.78 -3.33
CA TYR A 153 -2.17 -5.76 -4.43
C TYR A 153 -3.59 -5.80 -3.84
N GLY A 154 -4.48 -4.91 -4.29
CA GLY A 154 -5.81 -4.73 -3.70
C GLY A 154 -6.10 -3.30 -3.22
N PHE A 155 -5.75 -2.31 -4.04
CA PHE A 155 -6.13 -0.91 -3.86
C PHE A 155 -6.71 -0.36 -5.14
#